data_AF-A0AA41S4A6-F1
#
_entry.id   AF-A0AA41S4A6-F1
#
_cell.length_a   1.000
_cell.length_b   1.000
_cell.length_c   1.000
_cell.angle_alpha   90.00
_cell.angle_beta   90.00
_cell.angle_gamma   90.00
#
_symmetry.space_group_name_H-M   'P 1'
#
loop_
_entity.id
_entity.type
_entity.pdbx_description
1 polymer ?
#
loop_
_entity_poly.entity_id
_entity_poly.type
_entity_poly.pdbx_seq_one_letter_code
_entity_poly.pdbx_strand_id
1 'polypeptide(L)'
;WRDWDSWWTRMWGVELELVVYARRKRWGWWNRRLLWWSWNWWRLESHVLCMLTYCAGAWPGGNPDMLEVAMSALPTGVFKQSMHWIAIAHSKAYDYIHEKKLLFSNGSRTSSKEMVGVAHHVSLMRSYGLFDIAAVSVASSMTLYPFVDSVSDKLDFIGINYYGQEVLCGAGMKLVENDEYSESGRGIYPDGLFRMLLQFHKRYKHLNLPFIVTENGVSDESVVIRRPYLLEHLLAIHAAMLRGVPVLGYLSWTISDNWEWADGYGPKFGLVAVDRANDLARIPRPSYSLFSKVATTGKFSRQDRARAWNELQSAAKQQKERPFYRAVNKNGLMYAGGLDKPIWRRYTKRDWRFGHYKMDGLQDPLSRCSRLLLHPFSHIKGKEDQTDDADLVTEPLALNI
;
A
#
# COMPACT_ATOMS: atom_id res chain seq x y z
N TRP A 1 -4.67 20.93 22.04
CA TRP A 1 -5.28 19.63 21.71
C TRP A 1 -6.77 19.71 21.39
N ARG A 2 -7.60 20.59 21.99
CA ARG A 2 -8.98 20.86 21.52
C ARG A 2 -9.08 21.79 20.29
N ASP A 3 -8.09 22.64 20.02
CA ASP A 3 -8.15 23.59 18.90
C ASP A 3 -7.62 23.07 17.54
N TRP A 4 -6.83 21.99 17.55
CA TRP A 4 -6.29 21.38 16.32
C TRP A 4 -7.36 20.60 15.53
N ASP A 5 -8.32 20.02 16.24
CA ASP A 5 -9.42 19.24 15.68
C ASP A 5 -10.39 20.13 14.88
N SER A 6 -10.57 21.39 15.31
CA SER A 6 -11.42 22.35 14.62
C SER A 6 -10.77 22.94 13.36
N TRP A 7 -9.44 22.92 13.23
CA TRP A 7 -8.73 23.43 12.05
C TRP A 7 -8.65 22.37 10.94
N TRP A 8 -8.39 21.11 11.30
CA TRP A 8 -8.39 19.98 10.37
C TRP A 8 -9.78 19.61 9.86
N THR A 9 -10.77 19.55 10.75
CA THR A 9 -12.18 19.31 10.36
C THR A 9 -12.72 20.48 9.55
N ARG A 10 -12.28 21.72 9.83
CA ARG A 10 -12.54 22.86 8.93
C ARG A 10 -11.80 22.72 7.61
N MET A 11 -10.56 22.23 7.52
CA MET A 11 -9.88 22.09 6.23
C MET A 11 -10.63 21.17 5.25
N TRP A 12 -11.20 20.06 5.75
CA TRP A 12 -12.01 19.14 4.94
C TRP A 12 -13.46 19.62 4.74
N GLY A 13 -14.09 20.22 5.76
CA GLY A 13 -15.39 20.90 5.60
C GLY A 13 -15.33 22.10 4.65
N VAL A 14 -14.17 22.76 4.59
CA VAL A 14 -13.84 23.86 3.69
C VAL A 14 -13.52 23.35 2.29
N GLU A 15 -13.29 22.07 2.03
CA GLU A 15 -13.16 21.57 0.64
C GLU A 15 -14.51 21.54 -0.12
N LEU A 16 -15.60 21.22 0.58
CA LEU A 16 -16.96 21.33 0.04
C LEU A 16 -17.37 22.81 -0.13
N GLU A 17 -16.97 23.70 0.78
CA GLU A 17 -17.18 25.14 0.62
C GLU A 17 -16.20 25.81 -0.37
N LEU A 18 -14.97 25.33 -0.57
CA LEU A 18 -13.97 25.94 -1.46
C LEU A 18 -14.38 25.82 -2.93
N VAL A 19 -15.09 24.75 -3.30
CA VAL A 19 -15.71 24.62 -4.63
C VAL A 19 -16.76 25.73 -4.86
N VAL A 20 -17.37 26.27 -3.81
CA VAL A 20 -18.35 27.38 -3.87
C VAL A 20 -17.69 28.76 -3.60
N TYR A 21 -16.67 28.83 -2.74
CA TYR A 21 -16.06 30.06 -2.23
C TYR A 21 -14.89 30.57 -3.09
N ALA A 22 -14.21 29.70 -3.85
CA ALA A 22 -13.21 30.09 -4.85
C ALA A 22 -13.81 30.98 -5.96
N ARG A 23 -15.14 31.04 -6.07
CA ARG A 23 -15.85 31.96 -6.97
C ARG A 23 -15.87 33.42 -6.47
N ARG A 24 -15.43 33.74 -5.24
CA ARG A 24 -15.70 35.05 -4.63
C ARG A 24 -14.53 35.90 -4.10
N LYS A 25 -13.29 35.43 -3.88
CA LYS A 25 -12.19 36.36 -3.51
C LYS A 25 -10.81 36.00 -4.10
N ARG A 26 -10.16 37.02 -4.68
CA ARG A 26 -8.74 37.05 -5.08
C ARG A 26 -7.86 36.73 -3.87
N TRP A 27 -7.22 35.56 -3.86
CA TRP A 27 -6.12 35.24 -2.94
C TRP A 27 -4.77 35.22 -3.69
N GLY A 28 -3.76 35.78 -3.03
CA GLY A 28 -2.47 36.20 -3.58
C GLY A 28 -1.51 35.08 -4.00
N TRP A 29 -0.50 35.50 -4.75
CA TRP A 29 0.43 34.69 -5.55
C TRP A 29 1.28 33.68 -4.74
N TRP A 30 1.56 33.95 -3.46
CA TRP A 30 2.43 33.13 -2.60
C TRP A 30 1.81 31.79 -2.15
N ASN A 31 0.50 31.71 -1.96
CA ASN A 31 -0.17 30.45 -1.58
C ASN A 31 -0.21 29.44 -2.74
N ARG A 32 -0.04 29.88 -3.99
CA ARG A 32 -0.13 29.01 -5.17
C ARG A 32 1.03 28.03 -5.27
N ARG A 33 2.21 28.34 -4.72
CA ARG A 33 3.40 27.44 -4.73
C ARG A 33 3.35 26.35 -3.66
N LEU A 34 2.81 26.66 -2.47
CA LEU A 34 2.56 25.67 -1.42
C LEU A 34 1.42 24.72 -1.80
N LEU A 35 0.37 25.26 -2.42
CA LEU A 35 -0.66 24.47 -3.09
C LEU A 35 -0.03 23.65 -4.23
N TRP A 36 0.87 24.19 -5.05
CA TRP A 36 1.49 23.44 -6.14
C TRP A 36 2.18 22.12 -5.72
N TRP A 37 2.84 22.08 -4.55
CA TRP A 37 3.44 20.85 -4.01
C TRP A 37 2.43 19.90 -3.39
N SER A 38 1.36 20.41 -2.77
CA SER A 38 0.23 19.57 -2.33
C SER A 38 -0.72 19.18 -3.48
N TRP A 39 -0.54 19.74 -4.68
CA TRP A 39 -1.45 19.57 -5.82
C TRP A 39 -1.06 18.56 -6.88
N ASN A 40 0.19 18.08 -6.89
CA ASN A 40 0.58 17.05 -7.84
C ASN A 40 0.24 15.62 -7.36
N TRP A 41 -0.32 15.48 -6.15
CA TRP A 41 -0.62 14.18 -5.50
C TRP A 41 -1.99 14.21 -4.81
N TRP A 42 -3.07 14.55 -5.52
CA TRP A 42 -4.41 14.51 -4.93
C TRP A 42 -4.97 13.09 -4.92
N ARG A 43 -5.38 12.66 -3.71
CA ARG A 43 -6.09 11.43 -3.34
C ARG A 43 -5.26 10.16 -3.24
N LEU A 44 -4.44 10.16 -2.21
CA LEU A 44 -3.98 8.93 -1.57
C LEU A 44 -5.19 8.18 -1.00
N GLU A 45 -5.37 6.95 -1.46
CA GLU A 45 -6.17 5.92 -0.79
C GLU A 45 -7.63 6.31 -0.45
N SER A 46 -8.37 6.90 -1.41
CA SER A 46 -9.71 7.46 -1.17
C SER A 46 -10.70 6.52 -0.46
N HIS A 47 -10.68 5.23 -0.82
CA HIS A 47 -11.55 4.25 -0.17
C HIS A 47 -11.10 3.94 1.26
N VAL A 48 -9.78 3.93 1.55
CA VAL A 48 -9.25 3.76 2.90
C VAL A 48 -9.67 4.94 3.77
N LEU A 49 -9.53 6.17 3.27
CA LEU A 49 -10.01 7.37 3.96
C LEU A 49 -11.51 7.27 4.27
N CYS A 50 -12.34 6.95 3.29
CA CYS A 50 -13.78 6.84 3.51
C CYS A 50 -14.16 5.71 4.48
N MET A 51 -13.52 4.55 4.38
CA MET A 51 -13.75 3.44 5.31
C MET A 51 -13.32 3.81 6.72
N LEU A 52 -12.11 4.34 6.91
CA LEU A 52 -11.55 4.58 8.24
C LEU A 52 -12.17 5.79 8.93
N THR A 53 -12.53 6.84 8.19
CA THR A 53 -13.19 8.02 8.77
C THR A 53 -14.69 7.80 8.97
N TYR A 54 -15.43 7.42 7.92
CA TYR A 54 -16.90 7.43 7.97
C TYR A 54 -17.52 6.08 8.33
N CYS A 55 -16.81 4.95 8.16
CA CYS A 55 -17.38 3.63 8.47
C CYS A 55 -16.83 3.07 9.79
N ALA A 56 -15.51 3.20 10.02
CA ALA A 56 -14.86 2.63 11.20
C ALA A 56 -14.64 3.63 12.34
N GLY A 57 -14.66 4.94 12.07
CA GLY A 57 -14.35 5.99 13.05
C GLY A 57 -12.91 5.92 13.61
N ALA A 58 -12.01 5.23 12.91
CA ALA A 58 -10.62 5.05 13.32
C ALA A 58 -9.72 6.22 12.91
N TRP A 59 -10.13 7.00 11.90
CA TRP A 59 -9.42 8.18 11.42
C TRP A 59 -10.20 9.47 11.76
N PRO A 60 -9.51 10.62 11.87
CA PRO A 60 -10.15 11.89 12.23
C PRO A 60 -11.32 12.24 11.30
N GLY A 61 -12.35 12.88 11.88
CA GLY A 61 -13.48 13.43 11.13
C GLY A 61 -14.78 12.61 11.16
N GLY A 62 -14.84 11.48 11.88
CA GLY A 62 -16.08 10.69 12.03
C GLY A 62 -16.25 10.09 13.42
N ASN A 63 -17.43 10.32 14.02
CA ASN A 63 -18.00 9.52 15.10
C ASN A 63 -19.27 8.84 14.55
N PRO A 64 -19.13 7.84 13.66
CA PRO A 64 -20.28 7.28 12.97
C PRO A 64 -21.19 6.53 13.96
N ASP A 65 -22.49 6.76 13.86
CA ASP A 65 -23.49 6.01 14.63
C ASP A 65 -23.59 4.56 14.09
N MET A 66 -23.99 3.60 14.92
CA MET A 66 -24.12 2.19 14.52
C MET A 66 -25.03 2.01 13.30
N LEU A 67 -26.05 2.85 13.14
CA LEU A 67 -26.92 2.83 11.96
C LEU A 67 -26.17 3.29 10.70
N GLU A 68 -25.34 4.32 10.79
CA GLU A 68 -24.52 4.80 9.66
C GLU A 68 -23.48 3.74 9.24
N VAL A 69 -22.85 3.08 10.22
CA VAL A 69 -21.92 1.98 9.94
C VAL A 69 -22.66 0.82 9.26
N ALA A 70 -23.82 0.41 9.78
CA ALA A 70 -24.59 -0.70 9.22
C ALA A 70 -25.11 -0.42 7.79
N MET A 71 -25.45 0.83 7.50
CA MET A 71 -25.97 1.25 6.19
C MET A 71 -24.88 1.76 5.25
N SER A 72 -23.62 1.84 5.70
CA SER A 72 -22.51 2.45 4.95
C SER A 72 -22.28 1.79 3.58
N ALA A 73 -22.44 0.48 3.49
CA ALA A 73 -22.25 -0.31 2.27
C ALA A 73 -23.44 -0.27 1.29
N LEU A 74 -24.58 0.33 1.67
CA LEU A 74 -25.73 0.44 0.79
C LEU A 74 -25.48 1.42 -0.37
N PRO A 75 -26.23 1.33 -1.49
CA PRO A 75 -26.11 2.26 -2.61
C PRO A 75 -26.32 3.73 -2.23
N THR A 76 -27.07 4.01 -1.17
CA THR A 76 -27.30 5.35 -0.61
C THR A 76 -26.47 5.61 0.65
N GLY A 77 -25.59 4.68 1.03
CA GLY A 77 -24.76 4.76 2.23
C GLY A 77 -23.64 5.80 2.11
N VAL A 78 -23.13 6.24 3.27
CA VAL A 78 -22.11 7.29 3.39
C VAL A 78 -20.85 6.95 2.59
N PHE A 79 -20.43 5.68 2.56
CA PHE A 79 -19.25 5.27 1.80
C PHE A 79 -19.36 5.63 0.32
N LYS A 80 -20.46 5.23 -0.33
CA LYS A 80 -20.64 5.47 -1.77
C LYS A 80 -20.82 6.95 -2.08
N GLN A 81 -21.51 7.70 -1.20
CA GLN A 81 -21.67 9.15 -1.35
C GLN A 81 -20.33 9.90 -1.24
N SER A 82 -19.53 9.58 -0.23
CA SER A 82 -18.21 10.19 -0.04
C SER A 82 -17.29 9.87 -1.21
N MET A 83 -17.26 8.61 -1.66
CA MET A 83 -16.49 8.19 -2.84
C MET A 83 -16.94 8.91 -4.12
N HIS A 84 -18.24 9.16 -4.29
CA HIS A 84 -18.76 9.91 -5.43
C HIS A 84 -18.28 11.37 -5.43
N TRP A 85 -18.35 12.07 -4.30
CA TRP A 85 -17.85 13.45 -4.21
C TRP A 85 -16.34 13.55 -4.41
N ILE A 86 -15.60 12.57 -3.90
CA ILE A 86 -14.18 12.40 -4.17
C ILE A 86 -13.94 12.23 -5.68
N ALA A 87 -14.69 11.39 -6.38
CA ALA A 87 -14.54 11.25 -7.83
C ALA A 87 -14.86 12.55 -8.61
N ILE A 88 -15.90 13.30 -8.20
CA ILE A 88 -16.23 14.60 -8.80
C ILE A 88 -15.10 15.60 -8.59
N ALA A 89 -14.58 15.70 -7.37
CA ALA A 89 -13.47 16.59 -7.08
C ALA A 89 -12.21 16.19 -7.88
N HIS A 90 -12.02 14.89 -8.20
CA HIS A 90 -10.89 14.43 -9.01
C HIS A 90 -11.01 14.97 -10.42
N SER A 91 -12.17 14.75 -11.01
CA SER A 91 -12.48 15.17 -12.37
C SER A 91 -12.34 16.69 -12.53
N LYS A 92 -12.85 17.47 -11.56
CA LYS A 92 -12.72 18.93 -11.56
C LYS A 92 -11.27 19.39 -11.44
N ALA A 93 -10.47 18.74 -10.59
CA ALA A 93 -9.06 19.07 -10.45
C ALA A 93 -8.27 18.75 -11.72
N TYR A 94 -8.53 17.59 -12.33
CA TYR A 94 -7.96 17.18 -13.61
C TYR A 94 -8.25 18.21 -14.70
N ASP A 95 -9.53 18.59 -14.88
CA ASP A 95 -9.95 19.56 -15.89
C ASP A 95 -9.28 20.92 -15.66
N TYR A 96 -9.22 21.39 -14.41
CA TYR A 96 -8.57 22.65 -14.06
C TYR A 96 -7.07 22.67 -14.35
N ILE A 97 -6.34 21.59 -14.02
CA ILE A 97 -4.89 21.49 -14.25
C ILE A 97 -4.60 21.52 -15.76
N HIS A 98 -5.33 20.71 -16.54
CA HIS A 98 -5.13 20.64 -17.99
C HIS A 98 -5.61 21.89 -18.72
N GLU A 99 -6.65 22.58 -18.24
CA GLU A 99 -7.06 23.88 -18.80
C GLU A 99 -6.01 24.98 -18.54
N LYS A 100 -5.41 25.02 -17.34
CA LYS A 100 -4.35 25.99 -17.03
C LYS A 100 -3.10 25.79 -17.89
N LYS A 101 -2.75 24.55 -18.17
CA LYS A 101 -1.65 24.22 -19.09
C LYS A 101 -1.86 24.83 -20.48
N LEU A 102 -3.07 24.72 -21.05
CA LEU A 102 -3.38 25.30 -22.35
C LEU A 102 -3.21 26.83 -22.35
N LEU A 103 -3.57 27.50 -21.25
CA LEU A 103 -3.45 28.95 -21.13
C LEU A 103 -2.00 29.45 -20.97
N PHE A 104 -1.12 28.68 -20.32
CA PHE A 104 0.27 29.10 -20.05
C PHE A 104 1.31 28.54 -21.03
N SER A 105 0.97 27.55 -21.87
CA SER A 105 1.92 26.95 -22.81
C SER A 105 2.15 27.74 -24.12
N ASN A 106 1.37 28.79 -24.39
CA ASN A 106 1.45 29.62 -25.61
C ASN A 106 2.76 30.45 -25.77
N GLY A 107 3.81 30.19 -24.98
CA GLY A 107 5.07 30.95 -25.08
C GLY A 107 6.36 30.24 -24.60
N SER A 108 6.30 28.98 -24.15
CA SER A 108 7.51 28.25 -23.68
C SER A 108 7.66 26.91 -24.38
N ARG A 109 8.79 26.74 -25.07
CA ARG A 109 9.15 25.55 -25.88
C ARG A 109 9.57 24.32 -25.05
N THR A 110 9.50 24.40 -23.73
CA THR A 110 9.84 23.32 -22.79
C THR A 110 8.66 23.02 -21.87
N SER A 111 7.61 22.42 -22.41
CA SER A 111 6.48 21.92 -21.61
C SER A 111 6.75 20.47 -21.22
N SER A 112 7.14 20.22 -19.96
CA SER A 112 7.01 18.89 -19.38
C SER A 112 5.53 18.49 -19.38
N LYS A 113 5.21 17.25 -19.75
CA LYS A 113 3.83 16.74 -19.68
C LYS A 113 3.44 16.62 -18.21
N GLU A 114 2.71 17.60 -17.70
CA GLU A 114 2.02 17.49 -16.40
C GLU A 114 1.06 16.31 -16.49
N MET A 115 1.29 15.29 -15.66
CA MET A 115 0.48 14.08 -15.60
C MET A 115 -0.34 14.11 -14.33
N VAL A 116 -1.64 13.87 -14.44
CA VAL A 116 -2.56 13.77 -13.31
C VAL A 116 -3.04 12.34 -13.19
N GLY A 117 -2.90 11.75 -12.01
CA GLY A 117 -3.33 10.38 -11.73
C GLY A 117 -3.88 10.25 -10.31
N VAL A 118 -4.19 9.03 -9.92
CA VAL A 118 -4.62 8.68 -8.55
C VAL A 118 -3.60 7.79 -7.89
N ALA A 119 -3.48 7.83 -6.56
CA ALA A 119 -2.68 6.87 -5.79
C ALA A 119 -3.64 5.91 -5.06
N HIS A 120 -3.92 4.78 -5.69
CA HIS A 120 -4.95 3.85 -5.26
C HIS A 120 -4.35 2.71 -4.42
N HIS A 121 -4.77 2.59 -3.16
CA HIS A 121 -4.42 1.45 -2.32
C HIS A 121 -5.01 0.15 -2.86
N VAL A 122 -4.17 -0.87 -2.92
CA VAL A 122 -4.59 -2.23 -3.23
C VAL A 122 -3.96 -3.16 -2.21
N SER A 123 -4.78 -4.05 -1.68
CA SER A 123 -4.37 -5.08 -0.73
C SER A 123 -4.98 -6.39 -1.18
N LEU A 124 -4.19 -7.46 -1.15
CA LEU A 124 -4.73 -8.78 -1.46
C LEU A 124 -5.48 -9.31 -0.24
N MET A 125 -6.81 -9.36 -0.33
CA MET A 125 -7.64 -9.95 0.71
C MET A 125 -7.73 -11.47 0.53
N ARG A 126 -7.35 -12.21 1.56
CA ARG A 126 -7.46 -13.67 1.63
C ARG A 126 -8.52 -14.07 2.66
N SER A 127 -9.43 -14.96 2.28
CA SER A 127 -10.39 -15.56 3.22
C SER A 127 -9.68 -16.50 4.19
N TYR A 128 -9.94 -16.35 5.49
CA TYR A 128 -9.43 -17.27 6.51
C TYR A 128 -10.12 -18.63 6.40
N GLY A 129 -11.44 -18.67 6.31
CA GLY A 129 -12.24 -19.89 6.18
C GLY A 129 -13.20 -19.87 4.98
N LEU A 130 -13.87 -21.00 4.77
CA LEU A 130 -14.83 -21.19 3.68
C LEU A 130 -15.96 -20.14 3.70
N PHE A 131 -16.46 -19.83 4.89
CA PHE A 131 -17.55 -18.86 5.07
C PHE A 131 -17.11 -17.41 4.87
N ASP A 132 -15.80 -17.13 4.87
CA ASP A 132 -15.26 -15.79 4.67
C ASP A 132 -15.12 -15.42 3.19
N ILE A 133 -15.22 -16.39 2.27
CA ILE A 133 -15.04 -16.17 0.83
C ILE A 133 -16.04 -15.14 0.28
N ALA A 134 -17.30 -15.22 0.70
CA ALA A 134 -18.33 -14.28 0.27
C ALA A 134 -18.02 -12.86 0.78
N ALA A 135 -17.63 -12.73 2.04
CA ALA A 135 -17.26 -11.44 2.64
C ALA A 135 -16.05 -10.81 1.94
N VAL A 136 -14.99 -11.60 1.67
CA VAL A 136 -13.81 -11.16 0.92
C VAL A 136 -14.17 -10.73 -0.49
N SER A 137 -15.06 -11.47 -1.16
CA SER A 137 -15.50 -11.14 -2.52
C SER A 137 -16.27 -9.82 -2.57
N VAL A 138 -17.18 -9.60 -1.60
CA VAL A 138 -17.92 -8.34 -1.46
C VAL A 138 -16.95 -7.19 -1.16
N ALA A 139 -16.07 -7.33 -0.17
CA ALA A 139 -15.10 -6.30 0.20
C ALA A 139 -14.21 -5.92 -1.01
N SER A 140 -13.66 -6.93 -1.71
CA SER A 140 -12.84 -6.72 -2.90
C SER A 140 -13.61 -6.02 -4.03
N SER A 141 -14.90 -6.35 -4.22
CA SER A 141 -15.73 -5.71 -5.24
C SER A 141 -15.98 -4.23 -4.96
N MET A 142 -15.98 -3.83 -3.69
CA MET A 142 -16.22 -2.45 -3.26
C MET A 142 -14.93 -1.61 -3.29
N THR A 143 -13.78 -2.20 -2.99
CA THR A 143 -12.55 -1.45 -2.76
C THR A 143 -11.61 -1.39 -3.97
N LEU A 144 -11.51 -2.46 -4.77
CA LEU A 144 -10.45 -2.58 -5.78
C LEU A 144 -10.64 -1.73 -7.03
N TYR A 145 -11.86 -1.67 -7.58
CA TYR A 145 -12.09 -1.09 -8.91
C TYR A 145 -13.06 0.10 -8.94
N PRO A 146 -14.15 0.16 -8.15
CA PRO A 146 -15.20 1.15 -8.36
C PRO A 146 -14.72 2.60 -8.38
N PHE A 147 -13.75 2.95 -7.54
CA PHE A 147 -13.19 4.29 -7.52
C PHE A 147 -12.43 4.61 -8.82
N VAL A 148 -11.48 3.76 -9.20
CA VAL A 148 -10.66 3.97 -10.40
C VAL A 148 -11.54 3.97 -11.65
N ASP A 149 -12.55 3.10 -11.70
CA ASP A 149 -13.54 3.10 -12.77
C ASP A 149 -14.25 4.46 -12.90
N SER A 150 -14.64 5.06 -11.77
CA SER A 150 -15.39 6.32 -11.73
C SER A 150 -14.60 7.56 -12.19
N VAL A 151 -13.27 7.48 -12.22
CA VAL A 151 -12.38 8.57 -12.63
C VAL A 151 -11.55 8.20 -13.87
N SER A 152 -11.80 7.04 -14.47
CA SER A 152 -10.94 6.43 -15.49
C SER A 152 -10.78 7.26 -16.76
N ASP A 153 -11.73 8.13 -17.07
CA ASP A 153 -11.71 9.08 -18.19
C ASP A 153 -10.86 10.34 -17.92
N LYS A 154 -10.41 10.52 -16.67
CA LYS A 154 -9.67 11.70 -16.17
C LYS A 154 -8.37 11.27 -15.49
N LEU A 155 -7.57 10.43 -16.17
CA LEU A 155 -6.28 9.93 -15.71
C LEU A 155 -5.24 9.95 -16.83
N ASP A 156 -4.02 10.39 -16.50
CA ASP A 156 -2.81 10.26 -17.33
C ASP A 156 -1.93 9.07 -16.90
N PHE A 157 -2.12 8.56 -15.67
CA PHE A 157 -1.49 7.36 -15.13
C PHE A 157 -2.32 6.76 -13.99
N ILE A 158 -2.08 5.49 -13.66
CA ILE A 158 -2.67 4.81 -12.50
C ILE A 158 -1.59 4.57 -11.44
N GLY A 159 -1.71 5.24 -10.31
CA GLY A 159 -0.86 5.01 -9.14
C GLY A 159 -1.38 3.87 -8.28
N ILE A 160 -0.48 2.99 -7.84
CA ILE A 160 -0.78 1.84 -6.99
C ILE A 160 0.01 1.95 -5.68
N ASN A 161 -0.72 1.96 -4.56
CA ASN A 161 -0.16 1.81 -3.22
C ASN A 161 -0.33 0.35 -2.78
N TYR A 162 0.78 -0.36 -2.55
CA TYR A 162 0.74 -1.77 -2.16
C TYR A 162 1.66 -2.02 -0.98
N TYR A 163 1.15 -2.73 0.02
CA TYR A 163 1.91 -3.03 1.23
C TYR A 163 1.96 -4.53 1.55
N GLY A 164 1.03 -5.33 1.02
CA GLY A 164 0.97 -6.75 1.31
C GLY A 164 -0.44 -7.35 1.18
N GLN A 165 -0.67 -8.40 1.95
CA GLN A 165 -1.95 -9.11 2.03
C GLN A 165 -2.62 -8.94 3.40
N GLU A 166 -3.93 -9.03 3.41
CA GLU A 166 -4.78 -9.04 4.59
C GLU A 166 -5.58 -10.33 4.62
N VAL A 167 -5.68 -10.94 5.81
CA VAL A 167 -6.46 -12.16 5.99
C VAL A 167 -7.72 -11.81 6.74
N LEU A 168 -8.88 -12.12 6.18
CA LEU A 168 -10.18 -11.73 6.74
C LEU A 168 -10.90 -12.94 7.33
N CYS A 169 -11.49 -12.75 8.51
CA CYS A 169 -12.33 -13.72 9.21
C CYS A 169 -13.56 -12.97 9.76
N GLY A 170 -14.74 -13.24 9.22
CA GLY A 170 -15.95 -12.46 9.50
C GLY A 170 -15.75 -10.99 9.16
N ALA A 171 -16.01 -10.11 10.13
CA ALA A 171 -15.88 -8.66 9.99
C ALA A 171 -14.48 -8.11 10.33
N GLY A 172 -13.49 -8.96 10.61
CA GLY A 172 -12.19 -8.52 11.12
C GLY A 172 -10.99 -9.14 10.40
N MET A 173 -9.83 -8.52 10.59
CA MET A 173 -8.56 -9.10 10.15
C MET A 173 -8.11 -10.18 11.13
N LYS A 174 -7.54 -11.27 10.60
CA LYS A 174 -7.09 -12.41 11.39
C LYS A 174 -5.60 -12.69 11.18
N LEU A 175 -4.92 -12.96 12.27
CA LEU A 175 -3.53 -13.38 12.27
C LEU A 175 -3.42 -14.83 11.79
N VAL A 176 -2.46 -15.09 10.90
CA VAL A 176 -2.03 -16.44 10.53
C VAL A 176 -0.61 -16.66 11.02
N GLU A 177 -0.42 -17.62 11.92
CA GLU A 177 0.86 -17.78 12.64
C GLU A 177 2.06 -18.02 11.70
N ASN A 178 1.84 -18.78 10.63
CA ASN A 178 2.86 -19.17 9.68
C ASN A 178 3.17 -18.10 8.62
N ASP A 179 2.44 -16.98 8.59
CA ASP A 179 2.74 -15.90 7.65
C ASP A 179 3.70 -14.89 8.26
N GLU A 180 4.55 -14.30 7.43
CA GLU A 180 5.39 -13.19 7.85
C GLU A 180 4.59 -11.89 7.78
N TYR A 181 4.65 -11.08 8.83
CA TYR A 181 3.92 -9.80 8.91
C TYR A 181 4.85 -8.61 9.16
N SER A 182 4.49 -7.45 8.63
CA SER A 182 5.05 -6.18 9.08
C SER A 182 4.71 -5.90 10.56
N GLU A 183 5.39 -4.95 11.18
CA GLU A 183 5.08 -4.53 12.55
C GLU A 183 3.67 -3.92 12.67
N SER A 184 3.16 -3.35 11.57
CA SER A 184 1.79 -2.81 11.46
C SER A 184 0.73 -3.86 11.10
N GLY A 185 1.08 -5.16 11.08
CA GLY A 185 0.12 -6.24 10.89
C GLY A 185 -0.28 -6.53 9.44
N ARG A 186 0.48 -6.07 8.44
CA ARG A 186 0.23 -6.44 7.04
C ARG A 186 1.06 -7.68 6.67
N GLY A 187 0.42 -8.68 6.06
CA GLY A 187 1.11 -9.90 5.65
C GLY A 187 2.04 -9.63 4.47
N ILE A 188 3.28 -10.10 4.53
CA ILE A 188 4.25 -9.88 3.46
C ILE A 188 3.96 -10.84 2.31
N TYR A 189 3.69 -10.28 1.12
CA TYR A 189 3.35 -11.07 -0.06
C TYR A 189 3.76 -10.37 -1.37
N PRO A 190 5.01 -10.54 -1.84
CA PRO A 190 5.48 -9.89 -3.06
C PRO A 190 4.70 -10.29 -4.33
N ASP A 191 4.31 -11.57 -4.43
CA ASP A 191 3.48 -12.09 -5.53
C ASP A 191 2.14 -11.37 -5.68
N GLY A 192 1.61 -10.76 -4.61
CA GLY A 192 0.38 -9.98 -4.67
C GLY A 192 0.54 -8.71 -5.48
N LEU A 193 1.67 -8.00 -5.37
CA LEU A 193 1.95 -6.80 -6.17
C LEU A 193 1.98 -7.14 -7.66
N PHE A 194 2.69 -8.20 -8.04
CA PHE A 194 2.73 -8.70 -9.41
C PHE A 194 1.32 -9.03 -9.94
N ARG A 195 0.50 -9.73 -9.14
CA ARG A 195 -0.89 -10.07 -9.50
C ARG A 195 -1.76 -8.82 -9.66
N MET A 196 -1.66 -7.85 -8.76
CA MET A 196 -2.43 -6.61 -8.82
C MET A 196 -2.07 -5.80 -10.07
N LEU A 197 -0.78 -5.63 -10.36
CA LEU A 197 -0.33 -4.95 -11.58
C LEU A 197 -0.89 -5.60 -12.85
N LEU A 198 -0.85 -6.94 -12.95
CA LEU A 198 -1.43 -7.65 -14.10
C LEU A 198 -2.95 -7.50 -14.20
N GLN A 199 -3.66 -7.59 -13.07
CA GLN A 199 -5.12 -7.48 -13.06
C GLN A 199 -5.58 -6.07 -13.46
N PHE A 200 -4.97 -5.04 -12.88
CA PHE A 200 -5.26 -3.64 -13.23
C PHE A 200 -4.87 -3.35 -14.68
N HIS A 201 -3.70 -3.78 -15.13
CA HIS A 201 -3.30 -3.62 -16.52
C HIS A 201 -4.28 -4.28 -17.48
N LYS A 202 -4.72 -5.51 -17.19
CA LYS A 202 -5.73 -6.21 -18.00
C LYS A 202 -7.05 -5.44 -18.06
N ARG A 203 -7.52 -4.90 -16.93
CA ARG A 203 -8.78 -4.14 -16.84
C ARG A 203 -8.72 -2.81 -17.61
N TYR A 204 -7.65 -2.05 -17.42
CA TYR A 204 -7.50 -0.69 -17.94
C TYR A 204 -6.68 -0.62 -19.24
N LYS A 205 -6.40 -1.76 -19.88
CA LYS A 205 -5.60 -1.85 -21.11
C LYS A 205 -6.11 -0.92 -22.22
N HIS A 206 -7.43 -0.77 -22.32
CA HIS A 206 -8.09 0.07 -23.33
C HIS A 206 -7.80 1.57 -23.17
N LEU A 207 -7.36 2.02 -21.99
CA LEU A 207 -6.98 3.42 -21.73
C LEU A 207 -5.52 3.71 -22.09
N ASN A 208 -4.71 2.67 -22.31
CA ASN A 208 -3.27 2.77 -22.60
C ASN A 208 -2.50 3.65 -21.58
N LEU A 209 -2.87 3.54 -20.31
CA LEU A 209 -2.26 4.33 -19.24
C LEU A 209 -1.04 3.62 -18.64
N PRO A 210 0.03 4.37 -18.32
CA PRO A 210 1.12 3.87 -17.51
C PRO A 210 0.73 3.69 -16.04
N PHE A 211 1.53 2.90 -15.33
CA PHE A 211 1.42 2.66 -13.90
C PHE A 211 2.59 3.29 -13.14
N ILE A 212 2.32 3.79 -11.93
CA ILE A 212 3.37 4.17 -10.97
C ILE A 212 3.08 3.43 -9.67
N VAL A 213 4.07 2.74 -9.10
CA VAL A 213 3.94 2.25 -7.72
C VAL A 213 4.19 3.44 -6.80
N THR A 214 3.11 4.10 -6.38
CA THR A 214 3.15 5.38 -5.66
C THR A 214 3.49 5.21 -4.19
N GLU A 215 3.22 4.04 -3.62
CA GLU A 215 3.72 3.65 -2.30
C GLU A 215 3.97 2.15 -2.24
N ASN A 216 5.16 1.77 -1.78
CA ASN A 216 5.47 0.42 -1.36
C ASN A 216 6.54 0.44 -0.27
N GLY A 217 6.31 -0.32 0.79
CA GLY A 217 7.17 -0.30 1.96
C GLY A 217 6.70 -1.23 3.07
N VAL A 218 7.52 -1.35 4.11
CA VAL A 218 7.24 -2.22 5.25
C VAL A 218 7.69 -1.55 6.55
N SER A 219 6.86 -1.66 7.58
CA SER A 219 7.24 -1.32 8.95
C SER A 219 8.17 -2.38 9.52
N ASP A 220 9.36 -1.97 9.94
CA ASP A 220 10.43 -2.85 10.43
C ASP A 220 11.52 -2.07 11.19
N GLU A 221 11.33 -1.80 12.46
CA GLU A 221 12.31 -1.20 13.37
C GLU A 221 13.62 -1.99 13.40
N SER A 222 13.53 -3.33 13.35
CA SER A 222 14.67 -4.25 13.44
C SER A 222 15.57 -4.33 12.20
N VAL A 223 15.12 -3.73 11.08
CA VAL A 223 15.79 -3.64 9.77
C VAL A 223 16.07 -4.96 9.03
N VAL A 224 15.64 -6.11 9.58
CA VAL A 224 15.89 -7.45 9.03
C VAL A 224 15.01 -7.74 7.80
N ILE A 225 13.76 -7.27 7.81
CA ILE A 225 12.75 -7.57 6.78
C ILE A 225 12.77 -6.56 5.64
N ARG A 226 13.11 -5.30 5.94
CA ARG A 226 12.98 -4.20 4.98
C ARG A 226 13.78 -4.41 3.69
N ARG A 227 15.01 -4.92 3.80
CA ARG A 227 15.86 -5.19 2.62
C ARG A 227 15.32 -6.32 1.75
N PRO A 228 15.02 -7.54 2.26
CA PRO A 228 14.42 -8.56 1.41
C PRO A 228 13.05 -8.11 0.88
N TYR A 229 12.25 -7.37 1.66
CA TYR A 229 10.96 -6.85 1.19
C TYR A 229 11.13 -5.98 -0.06
N LEU A 230 12.02 -4.98 0.02
CA LEU A 230 12.31 -4.08 -1.10
C LEU A 230 12.74 -4.85 -2.35
N LEU A 231 13.68 -5.79 -2.21
CA LEU A 231 14.22 -6.53 -3.35
C LEU A 231 13.16 -7.44 -3.99
N GLU A 232 12.38 -8.19 -3.22
CA GLU A 232 11.37 -9.09 -3.76
C GLU A 232 10.20 -8.33 -4.43
N HIS A 233 9.81 -7.16 -3.92
CA HIS A 233 8.77 -6.34 -4.55
C HIS A 233 9.27 -5.66 -5.84
N LEU A 234 10.54 -5.25 -5.90
CA LEU A 234 11.15 -4.77 -7.14
C LEU A 234 11.23 -5.88 -8.20
N LEU A 235 11.54 -7.12 -7.81
CA LEU A 235 11.45 -8.28 -8.71
C LEU A 235 10.02 -8.51 -9.22
N ALA A 236 9.02 -8.39 -8.34
CA ALA A 236 7.62 -8.52 -8.71
C ALA A 236 7.19 -7.46 -9.75
N ILE A 237 7.64 -6.21 -9.58
CA ILE A 237 7.41 -5.13 -10.55
C ILE A 237 8.11 -5.44 -11.87
N HIS A 238 9.39 -5.82 -11.82
CA HIS A 238 10.16 -6.14 -13.03
C HIS A 238 9.52 -7.29 -13.81
N ALA A 239 9.07 -8.34 -13.13
CA ALA A 239 8.34 -9.44 -13.75
C ALA A 239 7.03 -8.97 -14.39
N ALA A 240 6.29 -8.02 -13.79
CA ALA A 240 5.10 -7.45 -14.40
C ALA A 240 5.44 -6.65 -15.67
N MET A 241 6.55 -5.90 -15.67
CA MET A 241 7.05 -5.19 -16.85
C MET A 241 7.41 -6.16 -17.99
N LEU A 242 8.08 -7.28 -17.68
CA LEU A 242 8.36 -8.35 -18.66
C LEU A 242 7.08 -8.96 -19.26
N ARG A 243 5.95 -8.86 -18.57
CA ARG A 243 4.62 -9.29 -19.05
C ARG A 243 3.84 -8.19 -19.78
N GLY A 244 4.47 -7.06 -20.07
CA GLY A 244 3.91 -5.95 -20.85
C GLY A 244 3.21 -4.88 -20.04
N VAL A 245 3.28 -4.90 -18.70
CA VAL A 245 2.71 -3.83 -17.87
C VAL A 245 3.59 -2.57 -17.97
N PRO A 246 3.07 -1.41 -18.40
CA PRO A 246 3.85 -0.19 -18.56
C PRO A 246 4.06 0.52 -17.22
N VAL A 247 4.99 0.05 -16.39
CA VAL A 247 5.35 0.71 -15.13
C VAL A 247 6.42 1.78 -15.36
N LEU A 248 6.12 3.04 -15.01
CA LEU A 248 7.01 4.19 -15.18
C LEU A 248 7.91 4.46 -13.97
N GLY A 249 7.45 4.11 -12.77
CA GLY A 249 8.16 4.50 -11.56
C GLY A 249 7.75 3.72 -10.32
N TYR A 250 8.62 3.80 -9.31
CA TYR A 250 8.48 3.21 -7.99
C TYR A 250 8.88 4.23 -6.93
N LEU A 251 8.02 4.44 -5.95
CA LEU A 251 8.25 5.32 -4.81
C LEU A 251 8.27 4.49 -3.52
N SER A 252 9.42 4.50 -2.84
CA SER A 252 9.56 3.81 -1.56
C SER A 252 8.85 4.59 -0.46
N TRP A 253 7.91 3.93 0.22
CA TRP A 253 7.27 4.45 1.43
C TRP A 253 8.05 3.97 2.67
N THR A 254 8.75 4.81 3.43
CA THR A 254 8.93 6.28 3.30
C THR A 254 10.39 6.66 3.32
N ILE A 255 10.68 7.92 3.00
CA ILE A 255 12.02 8.48 3.22
C ILE A 255 12.43 8.45 4.70
N SER A 256 11.55 8.84 5.62
CA SER A 256 11.85 8.93 7.05
C SER A 256 10.72 8.45 7.95
N ASP A 257 11.05 7.99 9.15
CA ASP A 257 10.07 7.58 10.17
C ASP A 257 9.11 8.74 10.50
N ASN A 258 7.82 8.56 10.26
CA ASN A 258 6.78 9.58 10.44
C ASN A 258 5.78 9.18 11.55
N TRP A 259 4.63 9.85 11.59
CA TRP A 259 3.49 9.45 12.41
C TRP A 259 2.52 8.62 11.56
N GLU A 260 2.38 7.33 11.86
CA GLU A 260 1.66 6.34 11.06
C GLU A 260 0.16 6.28 11.41
N TRP A 261 -0.52 7.42 11.32
CA TRP A 261 -1.96 7.50 11.51
C TRP A 261 -2.43 6.94 12.86
N ALA A 262 -3.49 6.11 12.84
CA ALA A 262 -4.02 5.44 14.00
C ALA A 262 -2.99 4.57 14.74
N ASP A 263 -1.85 4.23 14.11
CA ASP A 263 -0.78 3.41 14.71
C ASP A 263 0.28 4.23 15.46
N GLY A 264 0.19 5.56 15.40
CA GLY A 264 1.09 6.47 16.10
C GLY A 264 2.53 6.35 15.62
N TYR A 265 3.49 6.40 16.56
CA TYR A 265 4.93 6.34 16.25
C TYR A 265 5.52 4.93 16.37
N GLY A 266 4.73 3.90 16.67
CA GLY A 266 5.23 2.55 16.90
C GLY A 266 5.88 1.97 15.64
N PRO A 267 5.10 1.64 14.60
CA PRO A 267 5.62 1.08 13.35
C PRO A 267 6.64 2.01 12.67
N LYS A 268 7.76 1.45 12.19
CA LYS A 268 8.83 2.23 11.53
C LYS A 268 8.91 1.95 10.03
N PHE A 269 8.36 2.80 9.17
CA PHE A 269 8.46 2.61 7.71
C PHE A 269 9.70 3.25 7.06
N GLY A 270 10.31 4.24 7.69
CA GLY A 270 11.33 5.08 7.07
C GLY A 270 12.58 4.33 6.65
N LEU A 271 13.11 4.67 5.47
CA LEU A 271 14.50 4.34 5.09
C LEU A 271 15.51 5.04 6.00
N VAL A 272 15.13 6.20 6.56
CA VAL A 272 15.91 6.98 7.51
C VAL A 272 15.18 7.03 8.85
N ALA A 273 15.82 6.54 9.90
CA ALA A 273 15.29 6.65 11.25
C ALA A 273 15.32 8.10 11.73
N VAL A 274 14.33 8.49 12.55
CA VAL A 274 14.27 9.82 13.17
C VAL A 274 14.32 9.66 14.68
N ASP A 275 15.43 10.08 15.28
CA ASP A 275 15.60 10.11 16.73
C ASP A 275 14.90 11.34 17.32
N ARG A 276 13.70 11.12 17.85
CA ARG A 276 12.86 12.18 18.41
C ARG A 276 13.35 12.69 19.77
N ALA A 277 14.20 11.92 20.46
CA ALA A 277 14.77 12.32 21.74
C ALA A 277 16.06 13.15 21.57
N ASN A 278 16.74 12.99 20.44
CA ASN A 278 18.01 13.65 20.14
C ASN A 278 17.87 14.62 18.95
N ASP A 279 17.22 15.77 19.18
CA ASP A 279 17.10 16.88 18.20
C ASP A 279 16.63 16.46 16.79
N LEU A 280 15.73 15.47 16.73
CA LEU A 280 15.22 14.91 15.47
C LEU A 280 16.32 14.34 14.57
N ALA A 281 17.44 13.84 15.10
CA ALA A 281 18.57 13.34 14.31
C ALA A 281 18.13 12.28 13.27
N ARG A 282 18.68 12.37 12.06
CA ARG A 282 18.33 11.50 10.91
C ARG A 282 19.41 10.44 10.72
N ILE A 283 19.06 9.18 10.90
CA ILE A 283 20.00 8.05 10.87
C ILE A 283 19.61 7.12 9.70
N PRO A 284 20.35 7.13 8.59
CA PRO A 284 20.07 6.24 7.46
C PRO A 284 20.15 4.76 7.87
N ARG A 285 19.10 3.99 7.56
CA ARG A 285 19.11 2.53 7.78
C ARG A 285 19.87 1.84 6.63
N PRO A 286 20.32 0.59 6.78
CA PRO A 286 20.99 -0.14 5.69
C PRO A 286 20.17 -0.23 4.39
N SER A 287 18.84 -0.21 4.50
CA SER A 287 17.92 -0.15 3.36
C SER A 287 18.02 1.16 2.56
N TYR A 288 18.40 2.28 3.18
CA TYR A 288 18.60 3.56 2.49
C TYR A 288 19.74 3.43 1.48
N SER A 289 20.88 2.91 1.90
CA SER A 289 22.04 2.72 1.02
C SER A 289 21.74 1.72 -0.10
N LEU A 290 21.00 0.65 0.21
CA LEU A 290 20.55 -0.31 -0.80
C LEU A 290 19.61 0.36 -1.82
N PHE A 291 18.60 1.10 -1.36
CA PHE A 291 17.66 1.80 -2.23
C PHE A 291 18.37 2.87 -3.08
N SER A 292 19.30 3.61 -2.51
CA SER A 292 20.13 4.59 -3.24
C SER A 292 20.94 3.94 -4.36
N LYS A 293 21.57 2.79 -4.09
CA LYS A 293 22.26 1.98 -5.11
C LYS A 293 21.30 1.57 -6.23
N VAL A 294 20.13 1.04 -5.88
CA VAL A 294 19.14 0.61 -6.88
C VAL A 294 18.61 1.78 -7.69
N ALA A 295 18.26 2.91 -7.05
CA ALA A 295 17.71 4.08 -7.73
C ALA A 295 18.72 4.74 -8.67
N THR A 296 20.01 4.73 -8.34
CA THR A 296 21.07 5.32 -9.17
C THR A 296 21.54 4.41 -10.29
N THR A 297 21.60 3.10 -10.06
CA THR A 297 22.13 2.13 -11.04
C THR A 297 21.04 1.39 -11.83
N GLY A 298 19.80 1.41 -11.36
CA GLY A 298 18.70 0.60 -11.87
C GLY A 298 18.85 -0.90 -11.60
N LYS A 299 19.83 -1.33 -10.78
CA LYS A 299 20.23 -2.73 -10.64
C LYS A 299 20.54 -3.11 -9.20
N PHE A 300 20.34 -4.38 -8.87
CA PHE A 300 20.91 -5.02 -7.69
C PHE A 300 21.41 -6.42 -8.06
N SER A 301 22.36 -6.95 -7.31
CA SER A 301 22.98 -8.25 -7.60
C SER A 301 22.27 -9.40 -6.89
N ARG A 302 22.47 -10.62 -7.39
CA ARG A 302 22.06 -11.85 -6.67
C ARG A 302 22.69 -11.92 -5.27
N GLN A 303 23.91 -11.40 -5.10
CA GLN A 303 24.57 -11.33 -3.80
C GLN A 303 23.85 -10.39 -2.82
N ASP A 304 23.33 -9.26 -3.29
CA ASP A 304 22.54 -8.34 -2.47
C ASP A 304 21.27 -9.05 -1.96
N ARG A 305 20.58 -9.77 -2.85
CA ARG A 305 19.39 -10.59 -2.53
C ARG A 305 19.72 -11.72 -1.55
N ALA A 306 20.77 -12.49 -1.82
CA ALA A 306 21.19 -13.59 -0.96
C ALA A 306 21.58 -13.12 0.44
N ARG A 307 22.31 -11.99 0.55
CA ARG A 307 22.69 -11.41 1.84
C ARG A 307 21.46 -11.00 2.66
N ALA A 308 20.51 -10.30 2.02
CA ALA A 308 19.27 -9.88 2.66
C ALA A 308 18.46 -11.09 3.20
N TRP A 309 18.37 -12.16 2.42
CA TRP A 309 17.68 -13.39 2.84
C TRP A 309 18.41 -14.19 3.90
N ASN A 310 19.74 -14.31 3.81
CA ASN A 310 20.54 -15.02 4.80
C ASN A 310 20.40 -14.39 6.18
N GLU A 311 20.32 -13.06 6.25
CA GLU A 311 20.10 -12.34 7.50
C GLU A 311 18.72 -12.63 8.11
N LEU A 312 17.67 -12.60 7.30
CA LEU A 312 16.31 -12.94 7.72
C LEU A 312 16.20 -14.40 8.18
N GLN A 313 16.76 -15.34 7.42
CA GLN A 313 16.75 -16.76 7.78
C GLN A 313 17.57 -17.04 9.05
N SER A 314 18.69 -16.33 9.22
CA SER A 314 19.48 -16.40 10.44
C SER A 314 18.68 -15.89 11.65
N ALA A 315 17.97 -14.77 11.52
CA ALA A 315 17.09 -14.25 12.57
C ALA A 315 15.95 -15.23 12.93
N ALA A 316 15.33 -15.86 11.92
CA ALA A 316 14.30 -16.88 12.13
C ALA A 316 14.85 -18.16 12.79
N LYS A 317 16.06 -18.61 12.41
CA LYS A 317 16.74 -19.75 13.02
C LYS A 317 17.09 -19.48 14.48
N GLN A 318 17.54 -18.27 14.78
CA GLN A 318 17.86 -17.79 16.14
C GLN A 318 16.61 -17.47 16.98
N GLN A 319 15.41 -17.63 16.43
CA GLN A 319 14.14 -17.31 17.11
C GLN A 319 14.11 -15.86 17.63
N LYS A 320 14.74 -14.93 16.91
CA LYS A 320 14.71 -13.52 17.26
C LYS A 320 13.28 -12.99 17.22
N GLU A 321 13.01 -12.06 18.11
CA GLU A 321 11.73 -11.38 18.21
C GLU A 321 11.82 -9.95 17.66
N ARG A 322 10.69 -9.44 17.23
CA ARG A 322 10.50 -8.06 16.75
C ARG A 322 9.19 -7.50 17.28
N PRO A 323 9.06 -6.17 17.39
CA PRO A 323 7.82 -5.58 17.84
C PRO A 323 6.70 -5.79 16.81
N PHE A 324 5.48 -5.88 17.30
CA PHE A 324 4.28 -6.01 16.49
C PHE A 324 3.18 -5.17 17.14
N TYR A 325 2.85 -4.06 16.49
CA TYR A 325 1.98 -2.99 16.97
C TYR A 325 0.52 -3.26 16.58
N ARG A 326 0.05 -4.46 16.92
CA ARG A 326 -1.34 -4.89 16.77
C ARG A 326 -1.75 -5.75 17.95
N ALA A 327 -2.86 -5.40 18.58
CA ALA A 327 -3.49 -6.24 19.57
C ALA A 327 -4.09 -7.45 18.88
N VAL A 328 -3.90 -8.62 19.46
CA VAL A 328 -4.45 -9.89 18.98
C VAL A 328 -5.26 -10.51 20.11
N ASN A 329 -6.55 -10.78 19.86
CA ASN A 329 -7.37 -11.43 20.87
C ASN A 329 -7.13 -12.96 20.90
N LYS A 330 -7.76 -13.65 21.85
CA LYS A 330 -7.65 -15.12 22.00
C LYS A 330 -8.05 -15.91 20.74
N ASN A 331 -8.85 -15.32 19.87
CA ASN A 331 -9.33 -15.94 18.62
C ASN A 331 -8.45 -15.57 17.41
N GLY A 332 -7.34 -14.84 17.61
CA GLY A 332 -6.42 -14.43 16.57
C GLY A 332 -6.87 -13.22 15.75
N LEU A 333 -7.96 -12.54 16.14
CA LEU A 333 -8.39 -11.31 15.44
C LEU A 333 -7.48 -10.14 15.82
N MET A 334 -7.06 -9.38 14.81
CA MET A 334 -6.18 -8.22 14.93
C MET A 334 -6.98 -6.93 15.05
N TYR A 335 -6.54 -6.04 15.93
CA TYR A 335 -7.17 -4.73 16.15
C TYR A 335 -6.11 -3.61 16.25
N ALA A 336 -6.54 -2.38 15.96
CA ALA A 336 -5.78 -1.18 16.25
C ALA A 336 -5.69 -0.99 17.78
N GLY A 337 -4.63 -1.50 18.37
CA GLY A 337 -4.38 -1.52 19.81
C GLY A 337 -2.99 -2.08 20.09
N GLY A 338 -2.48 -1.90 21.32
CA GLY A 338 -1.11 -2.33 21.67
C GLY A 338 -0.01 -1.47 21.06
N LEU A 339 -0.32 -0.20 20.76
CA LEU A 339 0.63 0.73 20.15
C LEU A 339 1.70 1.21 21.16
N ASP A 340 1.29 1.45 22.41
CA ASP A 340 2.20 1.87 23.48
C ASP A 340 3.10 0.73 23.99
N LYS A 341 2.59 -0.51 23.90
CA LYS A 341 3.29 -1.71 24.34
C LYS A 341 3.15 -2.78 23.25
N PRO A 342 4.11 -2.88 22.32
CA PRO A 342 4.04 -3.86 21.24
C PRO A 342 4.05 -5.28 21.82
N ILE A 343 3.36 -6.19 21.13
CA ILE A 343 3.57 -7.61 21.36
C ILE A 343 4.82 -8.05 20.60
N TRP A 344 5.60 -8.96 21.18
CA TRP A 344 6.82 -9.46 20.56
C TRP A 344 6.49 -10.69 19.74
N ARG A 345 6.88 -10.68 18.45
CA ARG A 345 6.65 -11.78 17.52
C ARG A 345 7.97 -12.26 16.95
N ARG A 346 8.11 -13.58 16.81
CA ARG A 346 9.27 -14.20 16.17
C ARG A 346 9.20 -14.09 14.65
N TYR A 347 10.37 -14.07 14.01
CA TYR A 347 10.46 -14.24 12.56
C TYR A 347 9.98 -15.61 12.12
N THR A 348 9.40 -15.64 10.92
CA THR A 348 8.84 -16.85 10.35
C THR A 348 9.89 -17.54 9.48
N LYS A 349 9.95 -18.87 9.50
CA LYS A 349 10.83 -19.66 8.61
C LYS A 349 10.30 -19.78 7.17
N ARG A 350 9.16 -19.16 6.87
CA ARG A 350 8.48 -19.27 5.58
C ARG A 350 9.31 -18.55 4.52
N ASP A 351 9.49 -19.22 3.39
CA ASP A 351 10.06 -18.61 2.20
C ASP A 351 8.97 -17.82 1.47
N TRP A 352 9.10 -16.50 1.49
CA TRP A 352 8.21 -15.56 0.81
C TRP A 352 8.90 -14.86 -0.36
N ARG A 353 10.04 -15.38 -0.84
CA ARG A 353 10.65 -14.93 -2.10
C ARG A 353 9.62 -14.88 -3.21
N PHE A 354 9.70 -13.86 -4.05
CA PHE A 354 8.82 -13.71 -5.20
C PHE A 354 8.87 -14.98 -6.06
N GLY A 355 7.71 -15.59 -6.32
CA GLY A 355 7.57 -16.84 -7.07
C GLY A 355 7.74 -18.13 -6.24
N HIS A 356 8.24 -18.04 -5.01
CA HIS A 356 8.38 -19.19 -4.10
C HIS A 356 7.29 -19.25 -3.03
N TYR A 357 6.50 -18.18 -2.87
CA TYR A 357 5.44 -18.14 -1.87
C TYR A 357 4.35 -19.17 -2.19
N LYS A 358 4.31 -20.24 -1.40
CA LYS A 358 3.23 -21.23 -1.46
C LYS A 358 2.11 -20.75 -0.56
N MET A 359 0.94 -20.39 -1.08
CA MET A 359 -0.21 -20.03 -0.24
C MET A 359 -0.71 -21.26 0.52
N ASP A 360 -0.82 -21.15 1.86
CA ASP A 360 -1.59 -22.13 2.61
C ASP A 360 -3.07 -21.92 2.25
N GLY A 361 -3.81 -23.00 1.96
CA GLY A 361 -5.25 -22.92 1.69
C GLY A 361 -6.05 -22.38 2.89
N LEU A 362 -7.37 -22.49 2.87
CA LEU A 362 -8.24 -22.03 3.98
C LEU A 362 -7.78 -22.56 5.35
N GLN A 363 -7.63 -21.68 6.33
CA GLN A 363 -7.05 -21.97 7.65
C GLN A 363 -8.09 -22.41 8.70
N ASP A 364 -9.37 -22.44 8.36
CA ASP A 364 -10.40 -22.94 9.29
C ASP A 364 -10.20 -24.43 9.63
N PRO A 365 -10.66 -24.88 10.81
CA PRO A 365 -10.45 -26.26 11.27
C PRO A 365 -10.95 -27.32 10.29
N LEU A 366 -12.10 -27.11 9.65
CA LEU A 366 -12.69 -28.05 8.70
C LEU A 366 -11.81 -28.18 7.44
N SER A 367 -11.36 -27.04 6.91
CA SER A 367 -10.48 -26.99 5.75
C SER A 367 -9.09 -27.56 6.04
N ARG A 368 -8.56 -27.36 7.27
CA ARG A 368 -7.30 -28.00 7.69
C ARG A 368 -7.46 -29.52 7.81
N CYS A 369 -8.52 -29.99 8.47
CA CYS A 369 -8.83 -31.42 8.59
C CYS A 369 -9.04 -32.06 7.21
N SER A 370 -9.82 -31.42 6.33
CA SER A 370 -10.04 -31.89 4.96
C SER A 370 -8.73 -32.01 4.18
N ARG A 371 -7.82 -31.02 4.27
CA ARG A 371 -6.48 -31.14 3.65
C ARG A 371 -5.65 -32.28 4.21
N LEU A 372 -5.70 -32.51 5.52
CA LEU A 372 -4.99 -33.62 6.15
C LEU A 372 -5.57 -34.98 5.73
N LEU A 373 -6.89 -35.08 5.54
CA LEU A 373 -7.57 -36.30 5.09
C LEU A 373 -7.37 -36.57 3.60
N LEU A 374 -7.38 -35.53 2.77
CA LEU A 374 -7.21 -35.64 1.32
C LEU A 374 -5.74 -35.75 0.87
N HIS A 375 -4.81 -35.28 1.71
CA HIS A 375 -3.37 -35.42 1.51
C HIS A 375 -2.67 -35.94 2.78
N PRO A 376 -2.89 -37.21 3.17
CA PRO A 376 -2.30 -37.77 4.39
C PRO A 376 -0.77 -37.88 4.32
N PHE A 377 -0.20 -37.90 3.11
CA PHE A 377 1.23 -37.96 2.86
C PHE A 377 1.65 -36.95 1.79
N SER A 378 1.67 -35.67 2.13
CA SER A 378 2.50 -34.68 1.42
C SER A 378 3.66 -34.25 2.30
N HIS A 379 4.41 -35.20 2.85
CA HIS A 379 5.74 -34.94 3.39
C HIS A 379 6.78 -35.37 2.35
N ILE A 380 7.66 -34.42 2.00
CA ILE A 380 8.88 -34.60 1.21
C ILE A 380 8.63 -34.89 -0.28
N LYS A 381 8.17 -33.89 -1.04
CA LYS A 381 8.91 -33.63 -2.28
C LYS A 381 10.22 -32.99 -1.84
N GLY A 382 11.31 -33.72 -2.07
CA GLY A 382 12.66 -33.34 -1.69
C GLY A 382 13.00 -31.93 -2.15
N LYS A 383 14.14 -31.43 -1.66
CA LYS A 383 14.95 -30.46 -2.38
C LYS A 383 14.90 -30.80 -3.88
N GLU A 384 14.02 -30.16 -4.62
CA GLU A 384 14.39 -29.76 -5.96
C GLU A 384 15.42 -28.67 -5.69
N ASP A 385 16.70 -29.04 -5.78
CA ASP A 385 17.69 -28.09 -6.27
C ASP A 385 17.18 -27.70 -7.66
N GLN A 386 16.21 -26.77 -7.70
CA GLN A 386 16.03 -25.93 -8.86
C GLN A 386 17.33 -25.16 -8.92
N THR A 387 18.23 -25.66 -9.76
CA THR A 387 19.44 -24.98 -10.16
C THR A 387 19.10 -23.52 -10.34
N ASP A 388 19.65 -22.68 -9.47
CA ASP A 388 19.96 -21.30 -9.82
C ASP A 388 20.54 -21.37 -11.23
N ASP A 389 19.84 -20.81 -12.22
CA ASP A 389 20.39 -20.25 -13.47
C ASP A 389 19.38 -20.29 -14.63
N ALA A 390 18.68 -19.18 -14.76
CA ALA A 390 18.65 -18.46 -16.02
C ALA A 390 18.85 -16.97 -15.68
N ASP A 391 19.78 -16.31 -16.37
CA ASP A 391 20.23 -14.95 -16.10
C ASP A 391 19.09 -13.92 -16.16
N LEU A 392 18.56 -13.56 -14.99
CA LEU A 392 17.74 -12.36 -14.83
C LEU A 392 18.66 -11.16 -14.60
N VAL A 393 19.32 -10.72 -15.69
CA VAL A 393 19.92 -9.39 -15.77
C VAL A 393 18.78 -8.42 -16.05
N THR A 394 18.52 -7.51 -15.11
CA THR A 394 17.63 -6.37 -15.39
C THR A 394 18.37 -5.44 -16.36
N GLU A 395 18.11 -5.60 -17.65
CA GLU A 395 18.58 -4.65 -18.66
C GLU A 395 17.78 -3.35 -18.57
N PRO A 396 18.43 -2.19 -18.73
CA PRO A 396 17.73 -0.92 -18.79
C PRO A 396 16.86 -0.89 -20.05
N LEU A 397 15.58 -0.52 -19.88
CA LEU A 397 14.76 -0.03 -20.98
C LEU A 397 15.47 1.21 -21.53
N ALA A 398 16.12 1.08 -22.69
CA ALA A 398 16.48 2.22 -23.50
C ALA A 398 15.17 2.94 -23.85
N LEU A 399 14.92 4.06 -23.18
CA LEU A 399 13.91 5.03 -23.59
C LEU A 399 14.34 5.56 -24.96
N ASN A 400 13.85 4.93 -26.03
CA ASN A 400 13.82 5.59 -27.33
C ASN A 400 12.73 6.65 -27.24
N ILE A 401 13.20 7.90 -27.13
CA ILE A 401 12.44 9.16 -27.14
C ILE A 401 11.52 9.23 -28.36
#